data_AF-A0A7C5M5X6-F1
#
_entry.id   AF-A0A7C5M5X6-F1
#
_cell.length_a   1.000
_cell.length_b   1.000
_cell.length_c   1.000
_cell.angle_alpha   90.00
_cell.angle_beta   90.00
_cell.angle_gamma   90.00
#
_symmetry.space_group_name_H-M   'P 1'
#
loop_
_entity.id
_entity.type
_entity.pdbx_description
1 polymer ?
#
loop_
_entity_poly.entity_id
_entity_poly.type
_entity_poly.pdbx_seq_one_letter_code
_entity_poly.pdbx_strand_id
1 'polypeptide(L)'
;MDTDKEGKVVKETDPAKRRDLVVHTWQQKREAMKAVCHHCHTPAYVNAFYQQYDDFIVNYNEKFAKPGMAIMKALKENGLITKTNFDEEIEWTWFYLWHHEGRRARHGASMMAPDYAHWHGMYEVAERFYQELIPMAREHIEAGRKAGKTKEADAVEKLIDEILARPEHAWQQRPKKPGEEPSTQP
;
A
#
# COMPACT_ATOMS: atom_id res chain seq x y z
N MET A 1 -20.06 -1.63 7.95
CA MET A 1 -20.37 -0.35 8.62
C MET A 1 -20.40 -0.59 10.11
N ASP A 2 -19.98 0.40 10.91
CA ASP A 2 -20.12 0.32 12.37
C ASP A 2 -21.55 0.60 12.77
N THR A 3 -22.08 -0.21 13.69
CA THR A 3 -23.47 -0.13 14.14
C THR A 3 -23.56 0.03 15.65
N ASP A 4 -24.56 0.79 16.07
CA ASP A 4 -24.94 0.92 17.47
C ASP A 4 -25.69 -0.34 17.97
N LYS A 5 -26.14 -0.29 19.24
CA LYS A 5 -26.84 -1.41 19.89
C LYS A 5 -28.21 -1.69 19.27
N GLU A 6 -28.79 -0.71 18.57
CA GLU A 6 -30.03 -0.83 17.80
C GLU A 6 -29.78 -1.30 16.35
N GLY A 7 -28.52 -1.56 15.97
CA GLY A 7 -28.15 -1.98 14.62
C GLY A 7 -28.14 -0.84 13.59
N LYS A 8 -28.26 0.42 14.01
CA LYS A 8 -28.21 1.59 13.12
C LYS A 8 -26.77 1.99 12.85
N VAL A 9 -26.52 2.51 11.65
CA VAL A 9 -25.20 2.99 11.25
C VAL A 9 -24.78 4.15 12.17
N VAL A 10 -23.62 4.01 12.82
CA VAL A 10 -23.02 5.08 13.63
C VAL A 10 -22.54 6.18 12.68
N LYS A 11 -23.16 7.38 12.79
CA LYS A 11 -22.82 8.56 11.97
C LYS A 11 -21.85 9.53 12.64
N GLU A 12 -21.48 9.28 13.89
CA GLU A 12 -20.52 10.09 14.64
C GLU A 12 -19.18 10.16 13.88
N THR A 13 -18.62 11.37 13.73
CA THR A 13 -17.41 11.63 12.96
C THR A 13 -16.16 11.60 13.82
N ASP A 14 -16.27 11.92 15.12
CA ASP A 14 -15.16 11.84 16.07
C ASP A 14 -14.74 10.38 16.32
N PRO A 15 -13.46 10.02 16.11
CA PRO A 15 -13.03 8.62 16.23
C PRO A 15 -13.11 8.03 17.64
N ALA A 16 -13.04 8.85 18.70
CA ALA A 16 -13.14 8.36 20.07
C ALA A 16 -14.60 8.08 20.41
N LYS A 17 -15.48 9.07 20.19
CA LYS A 17 -16.92 8.93 20.42
C LYS A 17 -17.55 7.86 19.55
N ARG A 18 -17.10 7.72 18.29
CA ARG A 18 -17.56 6.65 17.40
C ARG A 18 -17.29 5.29 18.03
N ARG A 19 -16.08 5.06 18.58
CA ARG A 19 -15.72 3.78 19.20
C ARG A 19 -16.63 3.42 20.37
N ASP A 20 -17.00 4.40 21.18
CA ASP A 20 -17.91 4.19 22.32
C ASP A 20 -19.33 3.79 21.87
N LEU A 21 -19.71 4.16 20.64
CA LEU A 21 -21.00 3.81 20.04
C LEU A 21 -20.97 2.48 19.27
N VAL A 22 -19.79 1.99 18.86
CA VAL A 22 -19.66 0.72 18.12
C VAL A 22 -19.76 -0.46 19.07
N VAL A 23 -20.77 -1.31 18.88
CA VAL A 23 -21.05 -2.41 19.83
C VAL A 23 -20.34 -3.72 19.46
N HIS A 24 -19.91 -3.86 18.20
CA HIS A 24 -19.21 -5.05 17.73
C HIS A 24 -17.76 -4.75 17.38
N THR A 25 -16.85 -5.46 18.04
CA THR A 25 -15.43 -5.53 17.67
C THR A 25 -15.25 -6.13 16.27
N TRP A 26 -14.10 -5.90 15.64
CA TRP A 26 -13.82 -6.51 14.32
C TRP A 26 -13.74 -8.04 14.42
N GLN A 27 -13.30 -8.59 15.55
CA GLN A 27 -13.27 -10.04 15.82
C GLN A 27 -14.68 -10.63 15.81
N GLN A 28 -15.63 -9.98 16.51
CA GLN A 28 -17.02 -10.42 16.51
C GLN A 28 -17.63 -10.38 15.11
N LYS A 29 -17.34 -9.34 14.33
CA LYS A 29 -17.78 -9.24 12.92
C LYS A 29 -17.16 -10.34 12.05
N ARG A 30 -15.89 -10.70 12.27
CA ARG A 30 -15.23 -11.81 11.58
C ARG A 30 -15.89 -13.14 11.92
N GLU A 31 -16.14 -13.43 13.20
CA GLU A 31 -16.80 -14.69 13.59
C GLU A 31 -18.23 -14.75 13.03
N ALA A 32 -18.96 -13.63 12.99
CA ALA A 32 -20.26 -13.57 12.32
C ALA A 32 -20.16 -13.90 10.81
N MET A 33 -19.13 -13.43 10.12
CA MET A 33 -18.90 -13.79 8.72
C MET A 33 -18.50 -15.26 8.55
N LYS A 34 -17.61 -15.78 9.41
CA LYS A 34 -17.22 -17.19 9.41
C LYS A 34 -18.41 -18.12 9.63
N ALA A 35 -19.37 -17.74 10.48
CA ALA A 35 -20.60 -18.50 10.69
C ALA A 35 -21.37 -18.72 9.37
N VAL A 36 -21.41 -17.71 8.49
CA VAL A 36 -22.02 -17.86 7.16
C VAL A 36 -21.24 -18.87 6.30
N CYS A 37 -19.91 -18.79 6.31
CA CYS A 37 -19.05 -19.72 5.56
C CYS A 37 -19.20 -21.17 6.05
N HIS A 38 -19.41 -21.38 7.35
CA HIS A 38 -19.56 -22.70 7.96
C HIS A 38 -20.84 -23.43 7.56
N HIS A 39 -21.81 -22.76 6.93
CA HIS A 39 -22.94 -23.46 6.31
C HIS A 39 -22.51 -24.39 5.16
N CYS A 40 -21.38 -24.11 4.51
CA CYS A 40 -20.92 -24.87 3.34
C CYS A 40 -19.47 -25.39 3.46
N HIS A 41 -18.62 -24.77 4.28
CA HIS A 41 -17.18 -25.06 4.35
C HIS A 41 -16.74 -25.50 5.75
N THR A 42 -15.75 -26.39 5.80
CA THR A 42 -15.19 -26.88 7.08
C THR A 42 -14.48 -25.77 7.85
N PRO A 43 -14.39 -25.86 9.19
CA PRO A 43 -13.66 -24.90 10.00
C PRO A 43 -12.19 -24.71 9.57
N ALA A 44 -11.52 -25.80 9.19
CA ALA A 44 -10.13 -25.76 8.72
C ALA A 44 -9.99 -24.91 7.45
N TYR A 45 -10.88 -25.08 6.48
CA TYR A 45 -10.87 -24.32 5.23
C TYR A 45 -11.09 -22.81 5.49
N VAL A 46 -12.10 -22.48 6.28
CA VAL A 46 -12.44 -21.07 6.59
C VAL A 46 -11.33 -20.38 7.37
N ASN A 47 -10.72 -21.05 8.36
CA ASN A 47 -9.60 -20.49 9.11
C ASN A 47 -8.36 -20.29 8.22
N ALA A 48 -8.06 -21.24 7.33
CA ALA A 48 -6.97 -21.10 6.36
C ALA A 48 -7.20 -19.93 5.40
N PHE A 49 -8.44 -19.74 4.92
CA PHE A 49 -8.80 -18.57 4.10
C PHE A 49 -8.54 -17.25 4.83
N TYR A 50 -8.97 -17.11 6.08
CA TYR A 50 -8.75 -15.87 6.83
C TYR A 50 -7.27 -15.61 7.16
N GLN A 51 -6.50 -16.66 7.43
CA GLN A 51 -5.05 -16.55 7.58
C GLN A 51 -4.41 -16.02 6.29
N GLN A 52 -4.71 -16.65 5.15
CA GLN A 52 -4.21 -16.21 3.84
C GLN A 52 -4.63 -14.77 3.53
N TYR A 53 -5.88 -14.40 3.82
CA TYR A 53 -6.37 -13.05 3.61
C TYR A 53 -5.62 -12.04 4.48
N ASP A 54 -5.41 -12.32 5.77
CA ASP A 54 -4.65 -11.44 6.65
C ASP A 54 -3.21 -11.26 6.20
N ASP A 55 -2.54 -12.36 5.83
CA ASP A 55 -1.17 -12.32 5.32
C ASP A 55 -1.09 -11.51 4.02
N PHE A 56 -2.09 -11.60 3.15
CA PHE A 56 -2.19 -10.77 1.95
C PHE A 56 -2.33 -9.29 2.28
N ILE A 57 -3.21 -8.93 3.23
CA ILE A 57 -3.39 -7.55 3.68
C ILE A 57 -2.09 -7.00 4.28
N VAL A 58 -1.42 -7.77 5.13
CA VAL A 58 -0.13 -7.39 5.72
C VAL A 58 0.92 -7.20 4.63
N ASN A 59 1.06 -8.14 3.69
CA ASN A 59 2.00 -8.03 2.59
C ASN A 59 1.78 -6.76 1.77
N TYR A 60 0.54 -6.47 1.35
CA TYR A 60 0.23 -5.22 0.65
C TYR A 60 0.56 -3.97 1.48
N ASN A 61 0.16 -3.94 2.75
CA ASN A 61 0.31 -2.78 3.61
C ASN A 61 1.77 -2.47 3.94
N GLU A 62 2.54 -3.47 4.37
CA GLU A 62 3.92 -3.29 4.83
C GLU A 62 4.89 -3.10 3.67
N LYS A 63 4.69 -3.81 2.56
CA LYS A 63 5.61 -3.78 1.41
C LYS A 63 5.37 -2.60 0.47
N PHE A 64 4.11 -2.14 0.32
CA PHE A 64 3.77 -1.14 -0.70
C PHE A 64 3.09 0.10 -0.11
N ALA A 65 1.99 -0.07 0.62
CA ALA A 65 1.17 1.07 1.02
C ALA A 65 1.87 1.99 2.04
N LYS A 66 2.44 1.45 3.12
CA LYS A 66 3.18 2.27 4.10
C LYS A 66 4.45 2.88 3.51
N PRO A 67 5.29 2.13 2.75
CA PRO A 67 6.45 2.72 2.07
C PRO A 67 6.08 3.83 1.09
N GLY A 68 5.11 3.61 0.20
CA GLY A 68 4.67 4.62 -0.77
C GLY A 68 4.14 5.88 -0.10
N MET A 69 3.33 5.72 0.96
CA MET A 69 2.86 6.84 1.77
C MET A 69 4.00 7.60 2.45
N ALA A 70 5.02 6.90 2.96
CA ALA A 70 6.19 7.52 3.57
C ALA A 70 7.00 8.33 2.54
N ILE A 71 7.20 7.80 1.33
CA ILE A 71 7.89 8.49 0.23
C ILE A 71 7.13 9.77 -0.17
N MET A 72 5.83 9.66 -0.44
CA MET A 72 4.99 10.81 -0.81
C MET A 72 4.97 11.88 0.27
N LYS A 73 4.89 11.46 1.54
CA LYS A 73 4.97 12.37 2.69
C LYS A 73 6.33 13.08 2.71
N ALA A 74 7.43 12.34 2.57
CA ALA A 74 8.77 12.89 2.63
C ALA A 74 9.04 13.87 1.48
N LEU A 75 8.62 13.56 0.25
CA LEU A 75 8.69 14.48 -0.89
C LEU A 75 7.96 15.79 -0.58
N LYS A 76 6.76 15.73 -0.02
CA LYS A 76 5.93 16.90 0.32
C LYS A 76 6.52 17.72 1.45
N GLU A 77 6.97 17.09 2.52
CA GLU A 77 7.55 17.76 3.70
C GLU A 77 8.88 18.43 3.38
N ASN A 78 9.67 17.85 2.47
CA ASN A 78 10.93 18.41 1.99
C ASN A 78 10.75 19.38 0.81
N GLY A 79 9.50 19.64 0.40
CA GLY A 79 9.16 20.57 -0.68
C GLY A 79 9.76 20.18 -2.04
N LEU A 80 9.95 18.88 -2.29
CA LEU A 80 10.37 18.33 -3.58
C LEU A 80 9.19 18.16 -4.56
N ILE A 81 7.98 18.13 -4.01
CA ILE A 81 6.70 18.28 -4.70
C ILE A 81 5.92 19.43 -4.05
N THR A 82 4.90 19.96 -4.71
CA THR A 82 4.11 21.08 -4.22
C THR A 82 3.16 20.68 -3.09
N LYS A 83 2.52 21.69 -2.49
CA LYS A 83 1.49 21.47 -1.46
C LYS A 83 0.12 21.19 -2.06
N THR A 84 -0.09 21.59 -3.31
CA THR A 84 -1.30 21.30 -4.06
C THR A 84 -1.44 19.79 -4.16
N ASN A 85 -2.67 19.29 -4.31
CA ASN A 85 -2.89 17.86 -4.47
C ASN A 85 -3.28 17.62 -5.92
N PHE A 86 -2.75 16.56 -6.50
CA PHE A 86 -3.03 16.10 -7.87
C PHE A 86 -2.58 17.08 -8.96
N ASP A 87 -1.59 17.93 -8.69
CA ASP A 87 -0.96 18.78 -9.71
C ASP A 87 0.30 18.14 -10.32
N GLU A 88 0.85 17.11 -9.69
CA GLU A 88 2.02 16.39 -10.18
C GLU A 88 1.70 14.91 -10.48
N GLU A 89 2.32 14.36 -11.53
CA GLU A 89 2.03 13.01 -12.03
C GLU A 89 2.26 11.92 -10.98
N ILE A 90 3.31 12.07 -10.17
CA ILE A 90 3.62 11.13 -9.08
C ILE A 90 2.47 10.97 -8.08
N GLU A 91 1.64 12.00 -7.87
CA GLU A 91 0.48 11.93 -6.99
C GLU A 91 -0.64 11.07 -7.60
N TRP A 92 -0.79 11.09 -8.92
CA TRP A 92 -1.69 10.20 -9.65
C TRP A 92 -1.19 8.76 -9.65
N THR A 93 0.10 8.54 -9.90
CA THR A 93 0.75 7.23 -9.78
C THR A 93 0.54 6.63 -8.38
N TRP A 94 0.76 7.44 -7.33
CA TRP A 94 0.46 7.03 -5.97
C TRP A 94 -1.02 6.70 -5.78
N PHE A 95 -1.92 7.55 -6.28
CA PHE A 95 -3.37 7.32 -6.20
C PHE A 95 -3.80 6.01 -6.88
N TYR A 96 -3.31 5.72 -8.08
CA TYR A 96 -3.63 4.47 -8.78
C TYR A 96 -3.13 3.25 -8.01
N LEU A 97 -1.92 3.32 -7.47
CA LEU A 97 -1.33 2.25 -6.67
C LEU A 97 -2.25 1.84 -5.52
N TRP A 98 -2.69 2.79 -4.68
CA TRP A 98 -3.46 2.43 -3.49
C TRP A 98 -4.97 2.36 -3.72
N HIS A 99 -5.53 3.24 -4.55
CA HIS A 99 -6.98 3.40 -4.73
C HIS A 99 -7.54 2.42 -5.74
N HIS A 100 -6.85 2.21 -6.85
CA HIS A 100 -7.33 1.36 -7.93
C HIS A 100 -6.80 -0.06 -7.76
N GLU A 101 -5.48 -0.24 -7.83
CA GLU A 101 -4.85 -1.56 -7.86
C GLU A 101 -4.84 -2.20 -6.48
N GLY A 102 -4.37 -1.47 -5.47
CA GLY A 102 -4.31 -1.94 -4.09
C GLY A 102 -5.68 -2.22 -3.48
N ARG A 103 -6.71 -1.46 -3.86
CA ARG A 103 -8.10 -1.77 -3.49
C ARG A 103 -8.57 -3.06 -4.16
N ARG A 104 -8.35 -3.17 -5.48
CA ARG A 104 -8.79 -4.31 -6.28
C ARG A 104 -8.10 -5.61 -5.84
N ALA A 105 -6.80 -5.56 -5.55
CA ALA A 105 -6.01 -6.66 -5.01
C ALA A 105 -6.63 -7.21 -3.70
N ARG A 106 -6.87 -6.32 -2.73
CA ARG A 106 -7.47 -6.68 -1.44
C ARG A 106 -8.90 -7.19 -1.58
N HIS A 107 -9.66 -6.61 -2.50
CA HIS A 107 -11.01 -7.08 -2.79
C HIS A 107 -11.01 -8.47 -3.40
N GLY A 108 -10.13 -8.72 -4.39
CA GLY A 108 -9.94 -10.03 -5.01
C GLY A 108 -9.53 -11.09 -3.99
N ALA A 109 -8.60 -10.76 -3.09
CA ALA A 109 -8.22 -11.65 -1.98
C ALA A 109 -9.40 -11.94 -1.04
N SER A 110 -10.22 -10.94 -0.71
CA SER A 110 -11.36 -11.09 0.21
C SER A 110 -12.52 -11.91 -0.36
N MET A 111 -12.59 -12.09 -1.68
CA MET A 111 -13.71 -12.75 -2.37
C MET A 111 -13.26 -13.93 -3.23
N MET A 112 -12.09 -14.51 -2.94
CA MET A 112 -11.56 -15.69 -3.64
C MET A 112 -11.47 -15.51 -5.17
N ALA A 113 -11.11 -14.31 -5.64
CA ALA A 113 -10.87 -14.01 -7.05
C ALA A 113 -9.35 -13.93 -7.32
N PRO A 114 -8.68 -15.06 -7.61
CA PRO A 114 -7.22 -15.13 -7.65
C PRO A 114 -6.61 -14.24 -8.74
N ASP A 115 -7.28 -14.08 -9.87
CA ASP A 115 -6.83 -13.23 -10.98
C ASP A 115 -6.85 -11.74 -10.60
N TYR A 116 -7.88 -11.31 -9.87
CA TYR A 116 -8.00 -9.95 -9.32
C TYR A 116 -7.10 -9.70 -8.12
N ALA A 117 -6.78 -10.74 -7.34
CA ALA A 117 -5.79 -10.65 -6.28
C ALA A 117 -4.37 -10.51 -6.85
N HIS A 118 -4.08 -11.19 -7.97
CA HIS A 118 -2.75 -11.27 -8.56
C HIS A 118 -2.58 -10.36 -9.79
N TRP A 119 -2.98 -10.81 -10.99
CA TRP A 119 -2.68 -10.13 -12.27
C TRP A 119 -3.26 -8.74 -12.35
N HIS A 120 -4.52 -8.58 -11.97
CA HIS A 120 -5.17 -7.26 -11.93
C HIS A 120 -4.99 -6.58 -10.56
N GLY A 121 -4.19 -7.13 -9.65
CA GLY A 121 -4.04 -6.63 -8.29
C GLY A 121 -2.57 -6.42 -7.94
N MET A 122 -1.98 -7.37 -7.22
CA MET A 122 -0.61 -7.26 -6.72
C MET A 122 0.46 -7.09 -7.81
N TYR A 123 0.22 -7.62 -9.02
CA TYR A 123 1.11 -7.39 -10.15
C TYR A 123 1.14 -5.91 -10.53
N GLU A 124 -0.03 -5.30 -10.77
CA GLU A 124 -0.15 -3.87 -11.08
C GLU A 124 0.39 -3.01 -9.93
N VAL A 125 0.08 -3.35 -8.66
CA VAL A 125 0.65 -2.66 -7.48
C VAL A 125 2.18 -2.68 -7.49
N ALA A 126 2.78 -3.83 -7.78
CA ALA A 126 4.23 -3.97 -7.81
C ALA A 126 4.82 -3.19 -8.99
N GLU A 127 4.27 -3.35 -10.18
CA GLU A 127 4.68 -2.62 -11.38
C GLU A 127 4.63 -1.11 -11.15
N ARG A 128 3.50 -0.58 -10.67
CA ARG A 128 3.33 0.83 -10.29
C ARG A 128 4.33 1.30 -9.25
N PHE A 129 4.63 0.47 -8.24
CA PHE A 129 5.60 0.83 -7.20
C PHE A 129 7.02 0.92 -7.74
N TYR A 130 7.49 -0.12 -8.44
CA TYR A 130 8.90 -0.23 -8.83
C TYR A 130 9.23 0.47 -10.14
N GLN A 131 8.31 0.48 -11.10
CA GLN A 131 8.55 1.02 -12.44
C GLN A 131 8.11 2.48 -12.58
N GLU A 132 7.20 2.96 -11.74
CA GLU A 132 6.71 4.34 -11.81
C GLU A 132 7.05 5.15 -10.54
N LEU A 133 6.50 4.78 -9.38
CA LEU A 133 6.61 5.60 -8.17
C LEU A 133 8.07 5.83 -7.74
N ILE A 134 8.89 4.78 -7.69
CA ILE A 134 10.30 4.89 -7.28
C ILE A 134 11.12 5.73 -8.28
N PRO A 135 11.09 5.47 -9.60
CA PRO A 135 11.77 6.32 -10.58
C PRO A 135 11.32 7.79 -10.53
N MET A 136 10.00 8.05 -10.53
CA MET A 136 9.48 9.42 -10.44
C MET A 136 9.95 10.13 -9.16
N ALA A 137 9.95 9.43 -8.01
CA ALA A 137 10.46 10.01 -6.77
C ALA A 137 11.95 10.40 -6.90
N ARG A 138 12.76 9.58 -7.59
CA ARG A 138 14.17 9.90 -7.89
C ARG A 138 14.31 11.07 -8.84
N GLU A 139 13.42 11.24 -9.81
CA GLU A 139 13.40 12.44 -10.67
C GLU A 139 13.14 13.72 -9.87
N HIS A 140 12.19 13.69 -8.92
CA HIS A 140 11.95 14.82 -8.01
C HIS A 140 13.15 15.11 -7.09
N ILE A 141 13.85 14.07 -6.62
CA ILE A 141 15.12 14.20 -5.87
C ILE A 141 16.17 14.92 -6.74
N GLU A 142 16.39 14.48 -7.97
CA GLU A 142 17.36 15.08 -8.90
C GLU A 142 17.01 16.53 -9.25
N ALA A 143 15.73 16.82 -9.50
CA ALA A 143 15.25 18.18 -9.70
C ALA A 143 15.49 19.06 -8.47
N GLY A 144 15.23 18.53 -7.27
CA GLY A 144 15.54 19.18 -6.00
C GLY A 144 17.01 19.52 -5.85
N ARG A 145 17.92 18.60 -6.17
CA ARG A 145 19.37 18.82 -6.16
C ARG A 145 19.77 19.98 -7.08
N LYS A 146 19.27 19.98 -8.32
CA LYS A 146 19.52 21.05 -9.30
C LYS A 146 18.97 22.41 -8.83
N ALA A 147 17.90 22.41 -8.04
CA ALA A 147 17.31 23.60 -7.43
C ALA A 147 17.99 24.02 -6.10
N GLY A 148 19.09 23.39 -5.70
CA GLY A 148 19.84 23.72 -4.48
C GLY A 148 19.28 23.12 -3.19
N LYS A 149 18.30 22.20 -3.28
CA LYS A 149 17.71 21.46 -2.16
C LYS A 149 18.42 20.14 -1.90
N THR A 150 19.75 20.15 -1.87
CA THR A 150 20.55 18.92 -1.79
C THR A 150 20.27 18.14 -0.51
N LYS A 151 20.16 18.81 0.64
CA LYS A 151 19.93 18.13 1.94
C LYS A 151 18.57 17.45 1.99
N GLU A 152 17.55 18.12 1.47
CA GLU A 152 16.19 17.65 1.34
C GLU A 152 16.11 16.45 0.39
N ALA A 153 16.77 16.55 -0.77
CA ALA A 153 16.89 15.46 -1.75
C ALA A 153 17.57 14.22 -1.16
N ASP A 154 18.71 14.41 -0.47
CA ASP A 154 19.45 13.31 0.16
C ASP A 154 18.66 12.63 1.27
N ALA A 155 17.84 13.38 2.03
CA ALA A 155 16.99 12.82 3.06
C ALA A 155 15.91 11.89 2.47
N VAL A 156 15.30 12.27 1.35
CA VAL A 156 14.28 11.45 0.67
C VAL A 156 14.92 10.26 -0.05
N GLU A 157 16.07 10.44 -0.69
CA GLU A 157 16.81 9.33 -1.30
C GLU A 157 17.18 8.27 -0.25
N LYS A 158 17.71 8.70 0.90
CA LYS A 158 18.05 7.80 2.00
C LYS A 158 16.84 6.98 2.46
N LEU A 159 15.66 7.61 2.59
CA LEU A 159 14.43 6.91 2.96
C LEU A 159 14.06 5.83 1.92
N ILE A 160 14.14 6.16 0.63
CA ILE A 160 13.87 5.22 -0.47
C ILE A 160 14.84 4.04 -0.40
N ASP A 161 16.13 4.31 -0.23
CA ASP A 161 17.15 3.27 -0.15
C ASP A 161 16.95 2.36 1.08
N GLU A 162 16.61 2.93 2.24
CA GLU A 162 16.28 2.15 3.45
C GLU A 162 15.03 1.28 3.27
N ILE A 163 14.04 1.73 2.50
CA ILE A 163 12.87 0.93 2.12
C ILE A 163 13.31 -0.23 1.22
N LEU A 164 14.05 0.05 0.15
CA LEU A 164 14.46 -0.95 -0.85
C LEU A 164 15.53 -1.91 -0.34
N ALA A 165 16.19 -1.58 0.78
CA ALA A 165 17.11 -2.47 1.48
C ALA A 165 16.41 -3.57 2.29
N ARG A 166 15.10 -3.47 2.54
CA ARG A 166 14.38 -4.47 3.35
C ARG A 166 14.27 -5.81 2.61
N PRO A 167 14.25 -6.96 3.32
CA PRO A 167 14.28 -8.29 2.71
C PRO A 167 13.19 -8.53 1.65
N GLU A 168 12.00 -7.98 1.85
CA GLU A 168 10.86 -8.13 0.94
C GLU A 168 11.06 -7.48 -0.45
N HIS A 169 12.05 -6.58 -0.58
CA HIS A 169 12.43 -5.92 -1.82
C HIS A 169 13.69 -6.51 -2.48
N ALA A 170 14.30 -7.55 -1.89
CA ALA A 170 15.60 -8.08 -2.32
C ALA A 170 15.67 -8.50 -3.80
N TRP A 171 14.55 -8.85 -4.42
CA TRP A 171 14.51 -9.21 -5.84
C TRP A 171 14.90 -8.07 -6.79
N GLN A 172 14.77 -6.80 -6.35
CA GLN A 172 15.26 -5.62 -7.08
C GLN A 172 16.78 -5.52 -7.07
N GLN A 173 17.43 -6.10 -6.06
CA GLN A 173 18.88 -6.13 -5.94
C GLN A 173 19.41 -7.31 -6.76
N ARG A 174 19.27 -7.26 -8.09
CA ARG A 174 19.97 -8.24 -8.93
C ARG A 174 21.48 -8.02 -8.75
N PRO A 175 22.28 -9.05 -8.49
CA PRO A 175 23.73 -8.90 -8.56
C PRO A 175 24.09 -8.36 -9.94
N LYS A 176 24.85 -7.25 -9.97
CA LYS A 176 25.46 -6.73 -11.19
C LYS A 176 26.21 -7.88 -11.87
N LYS A 177 25.91 -8.16 -13.14
CA LYS A 177 26.77 -9.09 -13.88
C LYS A 177 28.18 -8.47 -13.95
N PRO A 178 29.26 -9.26 -13.81
CA PRO A 178 30.61 -8.74 -14.03
C PRO A 178 30.69 -8.08 -15.42
N GLY A 179 30.99 -6.79 -15.46
CA GLY A 179 31.07 -6.00 -16.71
C GLY A 179 29.79 -5.27 -17.12
N GLU A 180 28.72 -5.28 -16.32
CA GLU A 180 27.49 -4.52 -16.60
C GLU A 180 27.69 -3.04 -16.21
N GLU A 181 27.84 -2.17 -17.23
CA GLU A 181 27.87 -0.72 -17.07
C GLU A 181 26.56 -0.22 -16.43
N PRO A 182 26.60 0.88 -15.64
CA PRO A 182 25.38 1.46 -15.08
C PRO A 182 24.40 1.77 -16.21
N SER A 183 23.21 1.17 -16.12
CA SER A 183 22.11 1.39 -17.05
C SER A 183 21.77 2.87 -17.09
N THR A 184 22.26 3.58 -18.12
CA THR A 184 21.65 4.82 -18.59
C THR A 184 20.41 4.42 -19.38
N GLN A 185 19.30 4.14 -18.69
CA GLN A 185 18.02 4.12 -19.39
C GLN A 185 17.47 5.55 -19.46
N PRO A 186 16.85 5.91 -20.59
CA PRO A 186 16.55 7.28 -21.00
C PRO A 186 15.48 7.97 -20.14
#